data_AF-A0A380AGJ3-F1
#
_entry.id   AF-A0A380AGJ3-F1
#
_cell.length_a   1.000
_cell.length_b   1.000
_cell.length_c   1.000
_cell.angle_alpha   90.00
_cell.angle_beta   90.00
_cell.angle_gamma   90.00
#
_symmetry.space_group_name_H-M   'P 1'
#
loop_
_entity.id
_entity.type
_entity.pdbx_description
1 polymer ?
#
loop_
_entity_poly.entity_id
_entity_poly.type
_entity_poly.pdbx_seq_one_letter_code
_entity_poly.pdbx_strand_id
1 'polypeptide(L)'
;MSRAVTADHVLFDECIRAFRSDDERWAPFEKGPSYSFLLTPFEVSIPWQFKECHVASSVQVRLPGANSAFISKVCNPEHVGRHNSHLFGIALSAITSFSWLKPCKSTRDDYLCRREHLTDSDYSELALNHAVLVAGPGANYSRVSDARLCDMYKQLEQLMSKLLSVDIKTYRIAMQSIRLVHLSLLVKRDDFGLAYLLVVSAIEAVAQHAIKRNKVKKKHPKEAEWKLRSKEDSMFKELFESYLESRGNNQYLRERFVLFIEKFAPVEKWTNYIEHPMSDLADTIRAYGSTHSPEHLTRKNWFEKYPEDLSPEEISSIISDAYVHRSCFIHRGEQPPHTDPSPSFHRFFQDYRSYDGYELTEKLLPNYELLVGLAKHSITNWLHTK
;
A
#
# COMPACT_ATOMS: atom_id res chain seq x y z
N MET A 1 -9.08 31.07 6.69
CA MET A 1 -10.24 30.16 6.58
C MET A 1 -9.72 28.82 6.10
N SER A 2 -10.07 27.71 6.76
CA SER A 2 -9.84 26.37 6.20
C SER A 2 -10.71 26.23 4.94
N ARG A 3 -10.13 25.72 3.85
CA ARG A 3 -10.88 25.48 2.63
C ARG A 3 -11.65 24.16 2.79
N ALA A 4 -12.93 24.15 2.45
CA ALA A 4 -13.68 22.90 2.32
C ALA A 4 -13.11 22.13 1.11
N VAL A 5 -12.23 21.16 1.35
CA VAL A 5 -11.72 20.28 0.30
C VAL A 5 -12.65 19.08 0.20
N THR A 6 -13.47 19.06 -0.85
CA THR A 6 -14.51 18.03 -1.06
C THR A 6 -14.03 16.82 -1.87
N ALA A 7 -12.81 16.85 -2.42
CA ALA A 7 -12.29 15.80 -3.29
C ALA A 7 -10.87 15.33 -2.88
N ASP A 8 -10.73 14.04 -2.57
CA ASP A 8 -9.50 13.43 -2.04
C ASP A 8 -8.32 13.49 -3.03
N HIS A 9 -8.58 13.45 -4.35
CA HIS A 9 -7.52 13.53 -5.36
C HIS A 9 -6.85 14.92 -5.43
N VAL A 10 -7.64 15.99 -5.27
CA VAL A 10 -7.12 17.37 -5.19
C VAL A 10 -6.34 17.54 -3.88
N LEU A 11 -6.88 17.00 -2.78
CA LEU A 11 -6.25 17.04 -1.47
C LEU A 11 -4.88 16.34 -1.46
N PHE A 12 -4.77 15.15 -2.07
CA PHE A 12 -3.53 14.38 -1.98
C PHE A 12 -2.41 14.95 -2.85
N ASP A 13 -2.72 15.58 -4.00
CA ASP A 13 -1.71 16.32 -4.77
C ASP A 13 -1.12 17.50 -3.98
N GLU A 14 -1.93 18.14 -3.13
CA GLU A 14 -1.44 19.15 -2.18
C GLU A 14 -0.63 18.52 -1.05
N CYS A 15 -1.02 17.34 -0.55
CA CYS A 15 -0.26 16.57 0.45
C CYS A 15 1.14 16.17 -0.07
N ILE A 16 1.23 15.74 -1.33
CA ILE A 16 2.50 15.42 -2.01
C ILE A 16 3.43 16.64 -2.02
N ARG A 17 2.90 17.85 -2.21
CA ARG A 17 3.69 19.07 -2.18
C ARG A 17 4.04 19.47 -0.75
N ALA A 18 3.10 19.37 0.17
CA ALA A 18 3.30 19.75 1.57
C ALA A 18 4.34 18.89 2.29
N PHE A 19 4.57 17.65 1.85
CA PHE A 19 5.55 16.75 2.47
C PHE A 19 7.00 17.02 2.05
N ARG A 20 7.25 17.67 0.89
CA ARG A 20 8.59 17.88 0.34
C ARG A 20 8.80 19.34 -0.04
N SER A 21 9.86 19.96 0.49
CA SER A 21 10.15 21.39 0.37
C SER A 21 10.68 21.87 -0.99
N ASP A 22 10.77 21.01 -2.01
CA ASP A 22 11.51 21.31 -3.26
C ASP A 22 10.81 22.29 -4.20
N ASP A 23 9.58 22.70 -3.91
CA ASP A 23 8.89 23.75 -4.66
C ASP A 23 9.11 25.09 -3.95
N GLU A 24 10.08 25.89 -4.40
CA GLU A 24 10.37 27.24 -3.87
C GLU A 24 9.12 28.16 -3.87
N ARG A 25 8.09 27.82 -4.67
CA ARG A 25 6.83 28.57 -4.74
C ARG A 25 5.86 28.21 -3.62
N TRP A 26 6.11 27.14 -2.87
CA TRP A 26 5.33 26.73 -1.71
C TRP A 26 5.89 27.36 -0.45
N ALA A 27 5.74 28.69 -0.33
CA ALA A 27 6.03 29.38 0.91
C ALA A 27 4.88 29.13 1.92
N PRO A 28 5.17 28.80 3.19
CA PRO A 28 4.12 28.69 4.19
C PRO A 28 3.41 30.05 4.31
N PHE A 29 2.09 30.04 4.14
CA PHE A 29 1.27 31.24 4.26
C PHE A 29 1.39 31.88 5.65
N GLU A 30 1.60 31.05 6.68
CA GLU A 30 1.78 31.47 8.06
C GLU A 30 2.94 30.69 8.67
N LYS A 31 4.03 31.38 9.04
CA LYS A 31 5.19 30.76 9.70
C LYS A 31 4.90 30.48 11.17
N GLY A 32 5.55 29.47 11.72
CA GLY A 32 5.49 29.12 13.14
C GLY A 32 5.37 27.61 13.36
N PRO A 33 5.46 27.16 14.63
CA PRO A 33 5.32 25.75 14.96
C PRO A 33 3.93 25.26 14.54
N SER A 34 3.89 24.07 13.96
CA SER A 34 2.66 23.37 13.60
C SER A 34 2.77 21.89 13.87
N TYR A 35 1.61 21.28 14.03
CA TYR A 35 1.48 19.91 14.46
C TYR A 35 0.54 19.13 13.54
N SER A 36 0.79 17.84 13.42
CA SER A 36 -0.12 16.89 12.82
C SER A 36 -0.37 15.75 13.80
N PHE A 37 -1.27 14.82 13.45
CA PHE A 37 -1.56 13.67 14.30
C PHE A 37 -1.52 12.40 13.46
N LEU A 38 -0.89 11.36 14.00
CA LEU A 38 -0.98 10.01 13.48
C LEU A 38 -1.90 9.20 14.39
N LEU A 39 -2.92 8.62 13.78
CA LEU A 39 -3.89 7.76 14.43
C LEU A 39 -3.59 6.33 13.99
N THR A 40 -3.09 5.50 14.89
CA THR A 40 -2.62 4.13 14.60
C THR A 40 -3.55 3.08 15.22
N PRO A 41 -3.53 1.83 14.71
CA PRO A 41 -4.34 0.75 15.28
C PRO A 41 -3.70 0.10 16.51
N PHE A 42 -2.52 0.58 16.91
CA PHE A 42 -1.72 0.10 18.02
C PHE A 42 -0.97 1.26 18.68
N GLU A 43 -0.48 1.01 19.88
CA GLU A 43 0.29 1.96 20.69
C GLU A 43 1.73 2.11 20.18
N VAL A 44 2.16 3.34 19.88
CA VAL A 44 3.57 3.68 19.67
C VAL A 44 4.14 4.16 21.00
N SER A 45 4.74 3.26 21.78
CA SER A 45 5.23 3.57 23.14
C SER A 45 6.48 4.47 23.15
N ILE A 46 7.28 4.42 22.10
CA ILE A 46 8.58 5.10 22.00
C ILE A 46 8.48 6.29 21.04
N PRO A 47 8.97 7.49 21.40
CA PRO A 47 8.99 8.62 20.49
C PRO A 47 10.00 8.39 19.35
N TRP A 48 9.69 8.91 18.17
CA TRP A 48 10.53 8.78 16.99
C TRP A 48 11.02 10.12 16.49
N GLN A 49 12.33 10.20 16.26
CA GLN A 49 13.01 11.42 15.84
C GLN A 49 13.52 11.27 14.41
N PHE A 50 12.76 11.74 13.44
CA PHE A 50 13.23 11.80 12.05
C PHE A 50 14.02 13.09 11.81
N LYS A 51 14.70 13.16 10.66
CA LYS A 51 15.44 14.36 10.23
C LYS A 51 14.52 15.58 10.09
N GLU A 52 13.31 15.39 9.57
CA GLU A 52 12.39 16.48 9.26
C GLU A 52 11.25 16.66 10.26
N CYS A 53 10.94 15.64 11.08
CA CYS A 53 9.82 15.72 12.01
C CYS A 53 10.05 14.85 13.24
N HIS A 54 9.27 15.11 14.28
CA HIS A 54 9.25 14.32 15.51
C HIS A 54 7.86 13.74 15.74
N VAL A 55 7.76 12.45 16.03
CA VAL A 55 6.51 11.77 16.38
C VAL A 55 6.58 11.38 17.85
N ALA A 56 5.73 11.97 18.68
CA ALA A 56 5.63 11.65 20.09
C ALA A 56 5.02 10.25 20.31
N SER A 57 5.29 9.67 21.48
CA SER A 57 4.61 8.47 21.95
C SER A 57 3.08 8.65 21.90
N SER A 58 2.37 7.58 21.61
CA SER A 58 0.91 7.60 21.50
C SER A 58 0.25 7.80 22.86
N VAL A 59 -0.81 8.60 22.88
CA VAL A 59 -1.79 8.64 23.97
C VAL A 59 -2.92 7.68 23.63
N GLN A 60 -3.24 6.76 24.55
CA GLN A 60 -4.42 5.91 24.44
C GLN A 60 -5.65 6.62 25.00
N VAL A 61 -6.64 6.87 24.15
CA VAL A 61 -7.94 7.41 24.56
C VAL A 61 -8.96 6.27 24.57
N ARG A 62 -9.59 6.02 25.72
CA ARG A 62 -10.63 5.00 25.86
C ARG A 62 -11.98 5.55 25.43
N LEU A 63 -12.68 4.83 24.57
CA LEU A 63 -14.01 5.16 24.07
C LEU A 63 -15.04 4.18 24.63
N PRO A 64 -16.35 4.47 24.52
CA PRO A 64 -17.39 3.54 24.96
C PRO A 64 -17.25 2.13 24.36
N GLY A 65 -17.56 1.13 25.18
CA GLY A 65 -17.38 -0.28 24.84
C GLY A 65 -15.92 -0.72 24.94
N ALA A 66 -15.51 -1.64 24.08
CA ALA A 66 -14.13 -2.13 24.00
C ALA A 66 -13.30 -1.38 22.95
N ASN A 67 -13.60 -0.10 22.72
CA ASN A 67 -12.93 0.72 21.71
C ASN A 67 -11.88 1.65 22.34
N SER A 68 -10.76 1.83 21.66
CA SER A 68 -9.75 2.84 21.99
C SER A 68 -9.24 3.51 20.72
N ALA A 69 -8.61 4.67 20.87
CA ALA A 69 -7.80 5.30 19.83
C ALA A 69 -6.38 5.52 20.34
N PHE A 70 -5.39 5.38 19.45
CA PHE A 70 -3.98 5.62 19.76
C PHE A 70 -3.51 6.82 18.93
N ILE A 71 -3.12 7.88 19.62
CA ILE A 71 -2.91 9.20 19.01
C ILE A 71 -1.49 9.65 19.26
N SER A 72 -0.68 9.71 18.22
CA SER A 72 0.67 10.27 18.27
C SER A 72 0.69 11.68 17.68
N LYS A 73 1.15 12.64 18.47
CA LYS A 73 1.36 14.02 18.01
C LYS A 73 2.64 14.10 17.18
N VAL A 74 2.58 14.82 16.07
CA VAL A 74 3.71 15.05 15.16
C VAL A 74 4.09 16.52 15.20
N CYS A 75 5.35 16.84 15.43
CA CYS A 75 5.91 18.17 15.22
C CYS A 75 6.37 18.26 13.76
N ASN A 76 5.70 19.10 12.98
CA ASN A 76 5.98 19.25 11.55
C ASN A 76 7.28 20.06 11.33
N PRO A 77 7.95 19.89 10.17
CA PRO A 77 9.07 20.73 9.80
C PRO A 77 8.66 22.19 9.58
N GLU A 78 9.62 23.11 9.73
CA GLU A 78 9.38 24.56 9.62
C GLU A 78 8.77 24.99 8.29
N HIS A 79 9.10 24.29 7.20
CA HIS A 79 8.62 24.63 5.85
C HIS A 79 7.11 24.42 5.68
N VAL A 80 6.47 23.58 6.51
CA VAL A 80 5.03 23.32 6.46
C VAL A 80 4.26 24.55 6.96
N GLY A 81 4.76 25.23 7.99
CA GLY A 81 4.06 26.34 8.64
C GLY A 81 2.72 25.95 9.27
N ARG A 82 1.93 26.94 9.66
CA ARG A 82 0.67 26.78 10.43
C ARG A 82 -0.59 26.62 9.57
N HIS A 83 -0.50 26.92 8.29
CA HIS A 83 -1.64 26.83 7.38
C HIS A 83 -1.56 25.56 6.56
N ASN A 84 -2.66 24.80 6.55
CA ASN A 84 -2.78 23.49 5.93
C ASN A 84 -1.73 22.48 6.42
N SER A 85 -1.33 22.60 7.68
CA SER A 85 -0.39 21.69 8.35
C SER A 85 -0.87 20.24 8.35
N HIS A 86 -2.19 20.01 8.36
CA HIS A 86 -2.78 18.68 8.25
C HIS A 86 -2.38 17.93 6.97
N LEU A 87 -2.04 18.63 5.87
CA LEU A 87 -1.60 18.00 4.62
C LEU A 87 -0.31 17.19 4.81
N PHE A 88 0.62 17.69 5.62
CA PHE A 88 1.83 16.96 5.98
C PHE A 88 1.48 15.67 6.75
N GLY A 89 0.56 15.78 7.72
CA GLY A 89 0.04 14.64 8.47
C GLY A 89 -0.62 13.57 7.59
N ILE A 90 -1.43 13.97 6.60
CA ILE A 90 -2.08 13.05 5.66
C ILE A 90 -1.03 12.32 4.81
N ALA A 91 -0.06 13.04 4.26
CA ALA A 91 1.05 12.43 3.52
C ALA A 91 1.84 11.44 4.38
N LEU A 92 2.21 11.86 5.60
CA LEU A 92 2.93 11.02 6.55
C LEU A 92 2.11 9.77 6.89
N SER A 93 0.82 9.89 7.18
CA SER A 93 -0.03 8.73 7.49
C SER A 93 -0.14 7.72 6.33
N ALA A 94 -0.09 8.20 5.08
CA ALA A 94 -0.08 7.33 3.91
C ALA A 94 1.26 6.58 3.79
N ILE A 95 2.39 7.28 3.95
CA ILE A 95 3.74 6.69 3.96
C ILE A 95 3.86 5.68 5.12
N THR A 96 3.39 6.04 6.31
CA THR A 96 3.35 5.19 7.49
C THR A 96 2.51 3.94 7.25
N SER A 97 1.32 4.09 6.66
CA SER A 97 0.45 2.95 6.35
C SER A 97 1.09 2.00 5.35
N PHE A 98 1.73 2.54 4.31
CA PHE A 98 2.45 1.75 3.32
C PHE A 98 3.70 1.10 3.89
N SER A 99 4.43 1.78 4.78
CA SER A 99 5.62 1.24 5.43
C SER A 99 5.28 0.02 6.28
N TRP A 100 4.20 0.09 7.07
CA TRP A 100 3.87 -0.98 8.02
C TRP A 100 2.79 -1.93 7.57
N LEU A 101 2.15 -1.66 6.42
CA LEU A 101 0.98 -2.37 5.92
C LEU A 101 -0.20 -2.38 6.90
N LYS A 102 -0.32 -1.31 7.70
CA LYS A 102 -1.38 -1.11 8.69
C LYS A 102 -2.12 0.20 8.44
N PRO A 103 -3.44 0.28 8.66
CA PRO A 103 -4.17 1.52 8.45
C PRO A 103 -3.71 2.57 9.46
N CYS A 104 -3.22 3.72 8.99
CA CYS A 104 -2.90 4.88 9.82
C CYS A 104 -3.60 6.12 9.24
N LYS A 105 -4.29 6.89 10.07
CA LYS A 105 -5.00 8.11 9.64
C LYS A 105 -4.34 9.37 10.18
N SER A 106 -4.72 10.52 9.62
CA SER A 106 -4.42 11.84 10.15
C SER A 106 -5.67 12.72 10.16
N THR A 107 -5.60 13.86 10.84
CA THR A 107 -6.67 14.88 10.82
C THR A 107 -6.82 15.45 9.42
N ARG A 108 -8.05 15.87 9.09
CA ARG A 108 -8.39 16.45 7.77
C ARG A 108 -8.49 17.97 7.78
N ASP A 109 -8.19 18.58 8.91
CA ASP A 109 -8.31 20.02 9.15
C ASP A 109 -7.20 20.51 10.07
N ASP A 110 -7.08 21.84 10.16
CA ASP A 110 -6.05 22.52 10.96
C ASP A 110 -6.48 22.88 12.38
N TYR A 111 -7.70 22.52 12.84
CA TYR A 111 -8.26 23.08 14.09
C TYR A 111 -7.36 22.81 15.30
N LEU A 112 -6.83 21.59 15.37
CA LEU A 112 -5.94 21.15 16.46
C LEU A 112 -4.45 21.26 16.10
N CYS A 113 -4.13 21.44 14.81
CA CYS A 113 -2.76 21.49 14.30
C CYS A 113 -1.95 22.71 14.77
N ARG A 114 -2.60 23.74 15.31
CA ARG A 114 -1.95 24.95 15.82
C ARG A 114 -1.72 24.94 17.33
N ARG A 115 -2.25 23.92 18.03
CA ARG A 115 -2.21 23.85 19.50
C ARG A 115 -1.00 23.05 19.98
N GLU A 116 -0.17 23.69 20.79
CA GLU A 116 0.97 23.03 21.42
C GLU A 116 0.54 22.05 22.52
N HIS A 117 -0.46 22.42 23.31
CA HIS A 117 -1.04 21.57 24.33
C HIS A 117 -2.50 21.26 23.99
N LEU A 118 -2.84 19.98 24.02
CA LEU A 118 -4.20 19.49 23.82
C LEU A 118 -4.87 19.24 25.16
N THR A 119 -6.15 19.55 25.23
CA THR A 119 -7.02 19.20 26.36
C THR A 119 -7.57 17.77 26.19
N ASP A 120 -8.14 17.20 27.25
CA ASP A 120 -8.80 15.88 27.19
C ASP A 120 -9.98 15.87 26.20
N SER A 121 -10.67 17.00 26.05
CA SER A 121 -11.74 17.16 25.06
C SER A 121 -11.20 17.09 23.63
N ASP A 122 -10.04 17.71 23.37
CA ASP A 122 -9.40 17.67 22.04
C ASP A 122 -8.97 16.24 21.69
N TYR A 123 -8.40 15.51 22.67
CA TYR A 123 -8.07 14.09 22.49
C TYR A 123 -9.29 13.22 22.26
N SER A 124 -10.40 13.52 22.94
CA SER A 124 -11.68 12.82 22.74
C SER A 124 -12.22 13.03 21.33
N GLU A 125 -12.13 14.24 20.79
CA GLU A 125 -12.53 14.55 19.41
C GLU A 125 -11.65 13.82 18.39
N LEU A 126 -10.32 13.84 18.58
CA LEU A 126 -9.38 13.11 17.73
C LEU A 126 -9.64 11.60 17.74
N ALA A 127 -9.99 11.04 18.90
CA ALA A 127 -10.24 9.62 19.06
C ALA A 127 -11.40 9.10 18.20
N LEU A 128 -12.40 9.94 17.91
CA LEU A 128 -13.55 9.58 17.07
C LEU A 128 -13.15 9.31 15.61
N ASN A 129 -12.05 9.89 15.13
CA ASN A 129 -11.60 9.73 13.74
C ASN A 129 -11.05 8.33 13.43
N HIS A 130 -10.57 7.61 14.46
CA HIS A 130 -10.01 6.28 14.31
C HIS A 130 -10.19 5.42 15.56
N ALA A 131 -11.44 5.14 15.91
CA ALA A 131 -11.77 4.16 16.93
C ALA A 131 -11.38 2.74 16.48
N VAL A 132 -10.76 1.99 17.39
CA VAL A 132 -10.25 0.63 17.17
C VAL A 132 -10.78 -0.27 18.27
N LEU A 133 -11.34 -1.41 17.89
CA LEU A 133 -11.76 -2.44 18.84
C LEU A 133 -10.52 -3.12 19.43
N VAL A 134 -10.32 -3.03 20.75
CA VAL A 134 -9.14 -3.57 21.45
C VAL A 134 -9.43 -4.86 22.24
N ALA A 135 -10.70 -5.23 22.38
CA ALA A 135 -11.08 -6.50 23.02
C ALA A 135 -12.37 -7.08 22.42
N GLY A 136 -12.47 -8.41 22.43
CA GLY A 136 -13.59 -9.16 21.87
C GLY A 136 -13.32 -9.72 20.46
N PRO A 137 -14.30 -10.41 19.86
CA PRO A 137 -14.18 -10.96 18.51
C PRO A 137 -13.89 -9.86 17.48
N GLY A 138 -12.87 -10.07 16.64
CA GLY A 138 -12.45 -9.09 15.64
C GLY A 138 -11.63 -7.91 16.19
N ALA A 139 -11.16 -7.99 17.45
CA ALA A 139 -10.28 -6.98 18.02
C ALA A 139 -8.91 -6.94 17.35
N ASN A 140 -8.33 -5.74 17.30
CA ASN A 140 -6.97 -5.53 16.83
C ASN A 140 -5.95 -5.79 17.93
N TYR A 141 -4.81 -6.34 17.53
CA TYR A 141 -3.62 -6.47 18.38
C TYR A 141 -2.95 -5.11 18.55
N SER A 142 -3.34 -4.40 19.61
CA SER A 142 -2.97 -3.00 19.80
C SER A 142 -1.64 -2.78 20.52
N ARG A 143 -0.93 -3.83 20.91
CA ARG A 143 0.38 -3.75 21.57
C ARG A 143 1.46 -4.32 20.67
N VAL A 144 2.57 -3.59 20.58
CA VAL A 144 3.73 -3.95 19.77
C VAL A 144 4.95 -3.92 20.67
N SER A 145 5.86 -4.89 20.51
CA SER A 145 7.10 -4.93 21.29
C SER A 145 8.04 -3.78 20.90
N ASP A 146 8.85 -3.31 21.85
CA ASP A 146 9.81 -2.22 21.61
C ASP A 146 10.80 -2.54 20.48
N ALA A 147 11.25 -3.79 20.39
CA ALA A 147 12.13 -4.24 19.30
C ALA A 147 11.45 -4.08 17.94
N ARG A 148 10.18 -4.46 17.84
CA ARG A 148 9.40 -4.31 16.62
C ARG A 148 9.12 -2.84 16.29
N LEU A 149 8.85 -2.00 17.28
CA LEU A 149 8.72 -0.54 17.08
C LEU A 149 10.01 0.08 16.55
N CYS A 150 11.18 -0.38 17.01
CA CYS A 150 12.48 0.06 16.48
C CYS A 150 12.66 -0.33 15.00
N ASP A 151 12.23 -1.53 14.60
CA ASP A 151 12.30 -1.96 13.20
C ASP A 151 11.32 -1.18 12.32
N MET A 152 10.12 -0.92 12.82
CA MET A 152 9.11 -0.10 12.15
C MET A 152 9.59 1.35 11.96
N TYR A 153 10.28 1.91 12.95
CA TYR A 153 10.93 3.21 12.84
C TYR A 153 11.97 3.24 11.73
N LYS A 154 12.91 2.27 11.72
CA LYS A 154 13.97 2.19 10.69
C LYS A 154 13.39 2.04 9.29
N GLN A 155 12.37 1.19 9.10
CA GLN A 155 11.71 1.03 7.81
C GLN A 155 11.06 2.33 7.33
N LEU A 156 10.37 3.04 8.22
CA LEU A 156 9.75 4.33 7.90
C LEU A 156 10.79 5.40 7.57
N GLU A 157 11.85 5.50 8.37
CA GLU A 157 12.95 6.45 8.15
C GLU A 157 13.64 6.22 6.79
N GLN A 158 13.95 4.96 6.45
CA GLN A 158 14.54 4.59 5.18
C GLN A 158 13.64 4.96 3.99
N LEU A 159 12.34 4.68 4.09
CA LEU A 159 11.38 5.02 3.05
C LEU A 159 11.25 6.55 2.87
N MET A 160 11.11 7.30 3.97
CA MET A 160 11.03 8.76 3.94
C MET A 160 12.29 9.36 3.30
N SER A 161 13.47 8.95 3.78
CA SER A 161 14.75 9.39 3.22
C SER A 161 14.84 9.09 1.73
N LYS A 162 14.40 7.90 1.31
CA LYS A 162 14.41 7.53 -0.11
C LYS A 162 13.48 8.40 -0.95
N LEU A 163 12.25 8.63 -0.48
CA LEU A 163 11.26 9.47 -1.16
C LEU A 163 11.75 10.91 -1.35
N LEU A 164 12.46 11.47 -0.36
CA LEU A 164 13.05 12.80 -0.43
C LEU A 164 14.27 12.86 -1.38
N SER A 165 15.00 11.76 -1.54
CA SER A 165 16.20 11.71 -2.38
C SER A 165 15.96 11.57 -3.90
N VAL A 166 14.82 11.01 -4.31
CA VAL A 166 14.53 10.74 -5.73
C VAL A 166 14.08 12.01 -6.46
N ASP A 167 14.09 11.99 -7.80
CA ASP A 167 13.58 13.12 -8.59
C ASP A 167 12.06 13.33 -8.39
N ILE A 168 11.58 14.56 -8.64
CA ILE A 168 10.19 14.94 -8.38
C ILE A 168 9.16 14.09 -9.13
N LYS A 169 9.50 13.61 -10.34
CA LYS A 169 8.58 12.80 -11.15
C LYS A 169 8.46 11.40 -10.55
N THR A 170 9.58 10.79 -10.19
CA THR A 170 9.60 9.50 -9.47
C THR A 170 8.89 9.61 -8.12
N TYR A 171 9.16 10.67 -7.36
CA TYR A 171 8.50 10.95 -6.09
C TYR A 171 6.97 11.01 -6.20
N ARG A 172 6.44 11.76 -7.17
CA ARG A 172 4.99 11.87 -7.39
C ARG A 172 4.35 10.53 -7.70
N ILE A 173 4.94 9.75 -8.60
CA ILE A 173 4.45 8.40 -8.96
C ILE A 173 4.43 7.49 -7.73
N ALA A 174 5.51 7.51 -6.94
CA ALA A 174 5.62 6.71 -5.73
C ALA A 174 4.58 7.11 -4.69
N MET A 175 4.43 8.41 -4.40
CA MET A 175 3.45 8.90 -3.43
C MET A 175 2.01 8.59 -3.83
N GLN A 176 1.66 8.74 -5.11
CA GLN A 176 0.33 8.37 -5.61
C GLN A 176 0.08 6.87 -5.46
N SER A 177 1.10 6.03 -5.71
CA SER A 177 0.97 4.58 -5.54
C SER A 177 0.89 4.18 -4.06
N ILE A 178 1.67 4.83 -3.19
CA ILE A 178 1.59 4.72 -1.73
C ILE A 178 0.18 5.06 -1.24
N ARG A 179 -0.42 6.13 -1.79
CA ARG A 179 -1.80 6.53 -1.46
C ARG A 179 -2.81 5.46 -1.81
N LEU A 180 -2.69 4.83 -2.98
CA LEU A 180 -3.59 3.76 -3.38
C LEU A 180 -3.50 2.56 -2.42
N VAL A 181 -2.30 2.16 -2.01
CA VAL A 181 -2.13 1.10 -0.98
C VAL A 181 -2.72 1.53 0.36
N HIS A 182 -2.47 2.77 0.78
CA HIS A 182 -3.04 3.30 2.02
C HIS A 182 -4.58 3.31 2.01
N LEU A 183 -5.19 3.79 0.92
CA LEU A 183 -6.65 3.78 0.75
C LEU A 183 -7.21 2.35 0.76
N SER A 184 -6.50 1.42 0.14
CA SER A 184 -6.85 0.00 0.17
C SER A 184 -6.91 -0.54 1.60
N LEU A 185 -5.89 -0.23 2.42
CA LEU A 185 -5.86 -0.64 3.83
C LEU A 185 -7.00 -0.05 4.64
N LEU A 186 -7.42 1.18 4.35
CA LEU A 186 -8.54 1.83 5.02
C LEU A 186 -9.90 1.23 4.64
N VAL A 187 -10.08 0.84 3.38
CA VAL A 187 -11.40 0.41 2.86
C VAL A 187 -11.61 -1.10 2.89
N LYS A 188 -10.55 -1.90 3.09
CA LYS A 188 -10.59 -3.38 3.11
C LYS A 188 -11.79 -3.99 3.84
N ARG A 189 -12.14 -3.45 5.02
CA ARG A 189 -13.24 -3.96 5.84
C ARG A 189 -14.61 -3.62 5.27
N ASP A 190 -14.74 -2.45 4.64
CA ASP A 190 -16.02 -1.90 4.21
C ASP A 190 -16.34 -2.27 2.75
N ASP A 191 -15.32 -2.34 1.89
CA ASP A 191 -15.42 -2.82 0.50
C ASP A 191 -14.12 -3.53 0.07
N PHE A 192 -14.15 -4.86 0.10
CA PHE A 192 -13.00 -5.67 -0.29
C PHE A 192 -12.67 -5.57 -1.77
N GLY A 193 -13.67 -5.52 -2.66
CA GLY A 193 -13.44 -5.42 -4.10
C GLY A 193 -12.73 -4.13 -4.48
N LEU A 194 -13.13 -3.01 -3.87
CA LEU A 194 -12.45 -1.74 -4.01
C LEU A 194 -11.03 -1.78 -3.44
N ALA A 195 -10.82 -2.35 -2.25
CA ALA A 195 -9.48 -2.51 -1.69
C ALA A 195 -8.57 -3.30 -2.65
N TYR A 196 -9.04 -4.46 -3.10
CA TYR A 196 -8.35 -5.30 -4.07
C TYR A 196 -7.95 -4.53 -5.34
N LEU A 197 -8.91 -3.81 -5.92
CA LEU A 197 -8.69 -2.94 -7.07
C LEU A 197 -7.58 -1.91 -6.81
N LEU A 198 -7.59 -1.26 -5.65
CA LEU A 198 -6.63 -0.20 -5.30
C LEU A 198 -5.21 -0.74 -5.17
N VAL A 199 -4.98 -1.89 -4.54
CA VAL A 199 -3.64 -2.50 -4.43
C VAL A 199 -3.09 -2.87 -5.80
N VAL A 200 -3.89 -3.55 -6.62
CA VAL A 200 -3.47 -3.97 -7.97
C VAL A 200 -3.18 -2.74 -8.82
N SER A 201 -4.00 -1.69 -8.72
CA SER A 201 -3.79 -0.43 -9.43
C SER A 201 -2.54 0.32 -8.96
N ALA A 202 -2.17 0.22 -7.68
CA ALA A 202 -0.94 0.80 -7.15
C ALA A 202 0.31 0.19 -7.80
N ILE A 203 0.35 -1.14 -7.89
CA ILE A 203 1.44 -1.86 -8.57
C ILE A 203 1.44 -1.52 -10.06
N GLU A 204 0.27 -1.55 -10.71
CA GLU A 204 0.14 -1.23 -12.13
C GLU A 204 0.69 0.16 -12.45
N ALA A 205 0.34 1.18 -11.66
CA ALA A 205 0.81 2.55 -11.87
C ALA A 205 2.34 2.61 -11.94
N VAL A 206 3.05 1.97 -11.01
CA VAL A 206 4.52 1.94 -11.02
C VAL A 206 5.07 1.05 -12.14
N ALA A 207 4.46 -0.11 -12.38
CA ALA A 207 4.87 -1.03 -13.45
C ALA A 207 4.84 -0.34 -14.83
N GLN A 208 3.85 0.53 -15.05
CA GLN A 208 3.73 1.34 -16.27
C GLN A 208 4.86 2.37 -16.45
N HIS A 209 5.58 2.73 -15.40
CA HIS A 209 6.75 3.59 -15.51
C HIS A 209 8.06 2.80 -15.52
N ALA A 210 8.14 1.72 -14.74
CA ALA A 210 9.31 0.89 -14.55
C ALA A 210 9.63 -0.03 -15.74
N ILE A 211 8.61 -0.67 -16.31
CA ILE A 211 8.76 -1.66 -17.38
C ILE A 211 8.35 -1.01 -18.70
N LYS A 212 9.30 -0.76 -19.61
CA LYS A 212 8.97 -0.21 -20.92
C LYS A 212 8.24 -1.25 -21.77
N ARG A 213 7.25 -0.80 -22.56
CA ARG A 213 6.43 -1.65 -23.42
C ARG A 213 7.24 -2.54 -24.36
N ASN A 214 8.32 -2.02 -24.94
CA ASN A 214 9.18 -2.78 -25.85
C ASN A 214 9.83 -4.01 -25.19
N LYS A 215 9.92 -4.08 -23.86
CA LYS A 215 10.45 -5.25 -23.15
C LYS A 215 9.48 -6.43 -23.10
N VAL A 216 8.17 -6.17 -23.19
CA VAL A 216 7.11 -7.19 -23.14
C VAL A 216 6.49 -7.46 -24.50
N LYS A 217 6.73 -6.59 -25.49
CA LYS A 217 6.14 -6.68 -26.83
C LYS A 217 6.64 -7.93 -27.55
N LYS A 218 5.89 -9.05 -27.51
CA LYS A 218 6.21 -10.26 -28.30
C LYS A 218 6.14 -9.93 -29.79
N LYS A 219 7.26 -10.07 -30.51
CA LYS A 219 7.34 -9.86 -31.96
C LYS A 219 6.84 -11.09 -32.68
N HIS A 220 6.13 -10.90 -33.80
CA HIS A 220 5.76 -12.03 -34.63
C HIS A 220 7.04 -12.59 -35.28
N PRO A 221 7.22 -13.93 -35.36
CA PRO A 221 8.43 -14.51 -35.95
C PRO A 221 8.72 -14.00 -37.37
N LYS A 222 7.66 -13.74 -38.15
CA LYS A 222 7.74 -13.23 -39.53
C LYS A 222 7.73 -11.69 -39.65
N GLU A 223 7.82 -10.95 -38.54
CA GLU A 223 7.74 -9.49 -38.56
C GLU A 223 8.88 -8.84 -39.36
N ALA A 224 10.07 -9.45 -39.37
CA ALA A 224 11.19 -9.00 -40.20
C ALA A 224 10.91 -9.21 -41.70
N GLU A 225 10.32 -10.35 -42.06
CA GLU A 225 9.90 -10.67 -43.42
C GLU A 225 8.79 -9.72 -43.90
N TRP A 226 7.80 -9.45 -43.05
CA TRP A 226 6.74 -8.48 -43.34
C TRP A 226 7.28 -7.06 -43.50
N LYS A 227 8.28 -6.67 -42.70
CA LYS A 227 8.95 -5.37 -42.84
C LYS A 227 9.74 -5.24 -44.14
N LEU A 228 10.23 -6.35 -44.70
CA LEU A 228 10.87 -6.34 -46.01
C LEU A 228 9.82 -6.22 -47.12
N ARG A 229 8.75 -7.03 -47.06
CA ARG A 229 7.64 -6.97 -48.01
C ARG A 229 6.94 -5.61 -48.07
N SER A 230 6.80 -4.93 -46.93
CA SER A 230 6.17 -3.59 -46.88
C SER A 230 6.97 -2.49 -47.56
N LYS A 231 8.23 -2.74 -47.93
CA LYS A 231 9.02 -1.80 -48.75
C LYS A 231 8.71 -1.92 -50.24
N GLU A 232 8.25 -3.09 -50.66
CA GLU A 232 8.02 -3.43 -52.07
C GLU A 232 6.54 -3.25 -52.46
N ASP A 233 5.61 -3.46 -51.52
CA ASP A 233 4.17 -3.36 -51.73
C ASP A 233 3.54 -2.27 -50.85
N SER A 234 3.02 -1.22 -51.48
CA SER A 234 2.38 -0.09 -50.80
C SER A 234 1.08 -0.45 -50.08
N MET A 235 0.28 -1.39 -50.59
CA MET A 235 -0.94 -1.85 -49.91
C MET A 235 -0.59 -2.72 -48.70
N PHE A 236 0.44 -3.55 -48.84
CA PHE A 236 0.93 -4.34 -47.71
C PHE A 236 1.55 -3.46 -46.62
N LYS A 237 2.13 -2.32 -46.98
CA LYS A 237 2.65 -1.34 -46.01
C LYS A 237 1.57 -0.83 -45.08
N GLU A 238 0.41 -0.43 -45.60
CA GLU A 238 -0.72 0.05 -44.77
C GLU A 238 -1.23 -1.05 -43.82
N LEU A 239 -1.35 -2.29 -44.32
CA LEU A 239 -1.70 -3.46 -43.49
C LEU A 239 -0.68 -3.72 -42.38
N PHE A 240 0.61 -3.61 -42.70
CA PHE A 240 1.68 -3.81 -41.72
C PHE A 240 1.72 -2.69 -40.67
N GLU A 241 1.48 -1.44 -41.07
CA GLU A 241 1.38 -0.30 -40.16
C GLU A 241 0.17 -0.45 -39.22
N SER A 242 -1.00 -0.84 -39.75
CA SER A 242 -2.19 -1.15 -38.96
C SER A 242 -1.97 -2.33 -37.99
N TYR A 243 -1.25 -3.37 -38.40
CA TYR A 243 -0.82 -4.44 -37.49
C TYR A 243 0.08 -3.92 -36.36
N LEU A 244 1.05 -3.04 -36.68
CA LEU A 244 1.94 -2.47 -35.66
C LEU A 244 1.20 -1.54 -34.68
N GLU A 245 0.20 -0.81 -35.16
CA GLU A 245 -0.66 0.10 -34.41
C GLU A 245 -1.70 -0.63 -33.56
N SER A 246 -2.35 -1.67 -34.08
CA SER A 246 -3.27 -2.52 -33.31
C SER A 246 -2.55 -3.26 -32.17
N ARG A 247 -1.34 -3.77 -32.44
CA ARG A 247 -0.41 -4.26 -31.41
C ARG A 247 0.06 -3.14 -30.46
N GLY A 248 -0.16 -1.89 -30.85
CA GLY A 248 0.12 -0.61 -30.20
C GLY A 248 -0.95 -0.14 -29.21
N ASN A 249 -2.14 -0.73 -29.12
CA ASN A 249 -3.17 -0.23 -28.18
C ASN A 249 -3.23 -1.06 -26.89
N ASN A 250 -2.69 -0.53 -25.78
CA ASN A 250 -2.86 -0.99 -24.37
C ASN A 250 -2.76 -2.49 -24.04
N GLN A 251 -2.33 -3.35 -24.97
CA GLN A 251 -2.40 -4.81 -24.86
C GLN A 251 -1.39 -5.44 -23.90
N TYR A 252 -0.50 -4.67 -23.27
CA TYR A 252 0.60 -5.25 -22.48
C TYR A 252 0.64 -4.79 -21.01
N LEU A 253 -0.47 -4.28 -20.47
CA LEU A 253 -0.50 -3.82 -19.08
C LEU A 253 -0.33 -5.00 -18.11
N ARG A 254 -1.03 -6.12 -18.38
CA ARG A 254 -0.94 -7.37 -17.61
C ARG A 254 0.48 -7.93 -17.57
N GLU A 255 1.14 -8.01 -18.72
CA GLU A 255 2.51 -8.53 -18.83
C GLU A 255 3.53 -7.63 -18.14
N ARG A 256 3.31 -6.30 -18.17
CA ARG A 256 4.18 -5.35 -17.45
C ARG A 256 3.98 -5.47 -15.95
N PHE A 257 2.74 -5.66 -15.50
CA PHE A 257 2.40 -5.89 -14.10
C PHE A 257 3.12 -7.14 -13.57
N VAL A 258 2.99 -8.27 -14.25
CA VAL A 258 3.66 -9.53 -13.89
C VAL A 258 5.18 -9.36 -13.89
N LEU A 259 5.75 -8.86 -14.99
CA LEU A 259 7.21 -8.67 -15.11
C LEU A 259 7.77 -7.68 -14.07
N PHE A 260 6.97 -6.70 -13.64
CA PHE A 260 7.37 -5.77 -12.59
C PHE A 260 7.47 -6.48 -11.24
N ILE A 261 6.49 -7.30 -10.88
CA ILE A 261 6.51 -8.09 -9.64
C ILE A 261 7.67 -9.08 -9.67
N GLU A 262 7.82 -9.87 -10.74
CA GLU A 262 8.93 -10.84 -10.88
C GLU A 262 10.30 -10.18 -10.72
N LYS A 263 10.46 -8.96 -11.24
CA LYS A 263 11.71 -8.22 -11.17
C LYS A 263 11.98 -7.57 -9.81
N PHE A 264 10.98 -6.96 -9.19
CA PHE A 264 11.17 -6.09 -8.01
C PHE A 264 10.63 -6.70 -6.71
N ALA A 265 9.86 -7.78 -6.77
CA ALA A 265 9.44 -8.59 -5.63
C ALA A 265 9.57 -10.08 -6.00
N PRO A 266 10.81 -10.57 -6.24
CA PRO A 266 11.03 -11.93 -6.69
C PRO A 266 10.57 -12.95 -5.63
N VAL A 267 10.04 -14.08 -6.12
CA VAL A 267 9.31 -15.10 -5.33
C VAL A 267 10.15 -15.63 -4.17
N GLU A 268 11.45 -15.82 -4.39
CA GLU A 268 12.38 -16.39 -3.42
C GLU A 268 12.50 -15.53 -2.16
N LYS A 269 12.04 -14.28 -2.21
CA LYS A 269 12.10 -13.36 -1.07
C LYS A 269 10.75 -13.19 -0.36
N TRP A 270 9.66 -13.74 -0.87
CA TRP A 270 8.31 -13.57 -0.31
C TRP A 270 8.24 -14.04 1.15
N THR A 271 8.85 -15.18 1.46
CA THR A 271 8.94 -15.75 2.81
C THR A 271 9.69 -14.86 3.81
N ASN A 272 10.52 -13.93 3.36
CA ASN A 272 11.22 -12.97 4.22
C ASN A 272 10.44 -11.64 4.37
N TYR A 273 9.62 -11.32 3.38
CA TYR A 273 9.05 -9.98 3.17
C TYR A 273 7.60 -9.85 3.62
N ILE A 274 6.83 -10.93 3.52
CA ILE A 274 5.39 -10.95 3.78
C ILE A 274 5.17 -11.62 5.11
N GLU A 275 4.68 -10.90 6.10
CA GLU A 275 4.49 -11.44 7.44
C GLU A 275 3.36 -12.45 7.50
N HIS A 276 3.45 -13.38 8.44
CA HIS A 276 2.35 -14.29 8.71
C HIS A 276 1.15 -13.50 9.29
N PRO A 277 -0.12 -13.80 8.93
CA PRO A 277 -1.28 -13.10 9.47
C PRO A 277 -1.35 -13.05 11.01
N MET A 278 -0.83 -14.09 11.67
CA MET A 278 -0.73 -14.18 13.13
C MET A 278 0.51 -13.50 13.74
N SER A 279 1.33 -12.80 12.95
CA SER A 279 2.55 -12.13 13.45
C SER A 279 2.23 -11.09 14.53
N ASP A 280 1.15 -10.34 14.35
CA ASP A 280 0.70 -9.33 15.31
C ASP A 280 0.27 -9.93 16.66
N LEU A 281 -0.37 -11.10 16.63
CA LEU A 281 -0.69 -11.88 17.83
C LEU A 281 0.58 -12.36 18.52
N ALA A 282 1.50 -12.93 17.75
CA ALA A 282 2.78 -13.41 18.28
C ALA A 282 3.59 -12.26 18.92
N ASP A 283 3.60 -11.08 18.30
CA ASP A 283 4.24 -9.87 18.84
C ASP A 283 3.56 -9.38 20.11
N THR A 284 2.24 -9.41 20.17
CA THR A 284 1.47 -9.06 21.37
C THR A 284 1.79 -10.00 22.53
N ILE A 285 1.80 -11.32 22.29
CA ILE A 285 2.17 -12.33 23.29
C ILE A 285 3.60 -12.09 23.82
N ARG A 286 4.54 -11.77 22.92
CA ARG A 286 5.92 -11.42 23.29
C ARG A 286 5.97 -10.16 24.15
N ALA A 287 5.19 -9.13 23.80
CA ALA A 287 5.13 -7.88 24.57
C ALA A 287 4.58 -8.07 26.00
N TYR A 288 3.75 -9.09 26.24
CA TYR A 288 3.27 -9.44 27.58
C TYR A 288 4.26 -10.29 28.40
N GLY A 289 5.43 -10.64 27.86
CA GLY A 289 6.46 -11.39 28.59
C GLY A 289 6.09 -12.86 28.86
N SER A 290 5.26 -13.47 28.01
CA SER A 290 4.93 -14.89 28.11
C SER A 290 6.17 -15.78 27.99
N THR A 291 6.26 -16.81 28.83
CA THR A 291 7.32 -17.84 28.77
C THR A 291 7.16 -18.81 27.59
N HIS A 292 5.97 -18.88 27.00
CA HIS A 292 5.72 -19.72 25.83
C HIS A 292 6.11 -18.98 24.55
N SER A 293 7.06 -19.55 23.78
CA SER A 293 7.42 -19.02 22.46
C SER A 293 6.22 -19.12 21.50
N PRO A 294 5.73 -18.00 20.94
CA PRO A 294 4.61 -18.01 20.01
C PRO A 294 5.00 -18.44 18.58
N GLU A 295 6.20 -18.98 18.38
CA GLU A 295 6.70 -19.41 17.06
C GLU A 295 5.75 -20.35 16.32
N HIS A 296 5.01 -21.20 17.04
CA HIS A 296 4.05 -22.13 16.45
C HIS A 296 2.93 -21.42 15.67
N LEU A 297 2.60 -20.15 16.00
CA LEU A 297 1.59 -19.36 15.32
C LEU A 297 2.03 -18.85 13.95
N THR A 298 3.34 -18.84 13.69
CA THR A 298 3.93 -18.25 12.47
C THR A 298 4.66 -19.27 11.59
N ARG A 299 4.66 -20.54 12.00
CA ARG A 299 5.27 -21.64 11.24
C ARG A 299 4.33 -22.08 10.10
N LYS A 300 4.92 -22.61 9.03
CA LYS A 300 4.20 -23.22 7.92
C LYS A 300 3.30 -24.34 8.43
N ASN A 301 1.99 -24.22 8.22
CA ASN A 301 1.07 -25.31 8.46
C ASN A 301 1.03 -26.27 7.26
N TRP A 302 0.70 -27.53 7.53
CA TRP A 302 0.69 -28.60 6.52
C TRP A 302 -0.37 -28.41 5.42
N PHE A 303 -1.42 -27.64 5.70
CA PHE A 303 -2.51 -27.34 4.77
C PHE A 303 -2.30 -26.03 3.98
N GLU A 304 -1.26 -25.26 4.30
CA GLU A 304 -0.94 -24.04 3.58
C GLU A 304 -0.11 -24.33 2.34
N LYS A 305 -0.43 -23.65 1.24
CA LYS A 305 0.42 -23.60 0.04
C LYS A 305 1.42 -22.46 0.16
N TYR A 306 2.69 -22.76 -0.02
CA TYR A 306 3.77 -21.78 -0.05
C TYR A 306 4.30 -21.60 -1.48
N PRO A 307 5.00 -20.50 -1.78
CA PRO A 307 5.56 -20.29 -3.11
C PRO A 307 6.56 -21.37 -3.52
N GLU A 308 7.25 -21.99 -2.54
CA GLU A 308 8.17 -23.11 -2.82
C GLU A 308 7.46 -24.38 -3.28
N ASP A 309 6.14 -24.49 -3.05
CA ASP A 309 5.32 -25.64 -3.44
C ASP A 309 4.74 -25.49 -4.86
N LEU A 310 4.99 -24.36 -5.53
CA LEU A 310 4.41 -24.01 -6.84
C LEU A 310 5.50 -23.84 -7.90
N SER A 311 5.17 -24.18 -9.15
CA SER A 311 6.03 -23.87 -10.29
C SER A 311 6.05 -22.37 -10.59
N PRO A 312 7.14 -21.85 -11.20
CA PRO A 312 7.20 -20.45 -11.64
C PRO A 312 6.04 -20.05 -12.56
N GLU A 313 5.59 -20.94 -13.43
CA GLU A 313 4.47 -20.73 -14.34
C GLU A 313 3.14 -20.57 -13.60
N GLU A 314 2.90 -21.39 -12.57
CA GLU A 314 1.72 -21.29 -11.72
C GLU A 314 1.69 -19.94 -10.97
N ILE A 315 2.82 -19.54 -10.38
CA ILE A 315 2.92 -18.26 -9.67
C ILE A 315 2.67 -17.10 -10.62
N SER A 316 3.29 -17.13 -11.79
CA SER A 316 3.09 -16.11 -12.83
C SER A 316 1.60 -16.05 -13.23
N SER A 317 0.94 -17.21 -13.40
CA SER A 317 -0.50 -17.28 -13.69
C SER A 317 -1.35 -16.66 -12.57
N ILE A 318 -1.07 -16.97 -11.31
CA ILE A 318 -1.81 -16.45 -10.13
C ILE A 318 -1.70 -14.91 -10.06
N ILE A 319 -0.50 -14.38 -10.22
CA ILE A 319 -0.27 -12.91 -10.26
C ILE A 319 -1.02 -12.30 -11.45
N SER A 320 -0.95 -12.97 -12.59
CA SER A 320 -1.58 -12.53 -13.83
C SER A 320 -3.11 -12.51 -13.71
N ASP A 321 -3.70 -13.46 -12.98
CA ASP A 321 -5.14 -13.53 -12.71
C ASP A 321 -5.58 -12.44 -11.75
N ALA A 322 -4.72 -12.00 -10.82
CA ALA A 322 -5.03 -10.86 -9.97
C ALA A 322 -5.31 -9.58 -10.77
N TYR A 323 -4.54 -9.38 -11.85
CA TYR A 323 -4.78 -8.29 -12.79
C TYR A 323 -6.12 -8.46 -13.55
N VAL A 324 -6.47 -9.69 -13.93
CA VAL A 324 -7.73 -10.00 -14.62
C VAL A 324 -8.92 -9.69 -13.72
N HIS A 325 -8.89 -10.10 -12.45
CA HIS A 325 -9.96 -9.81 -11.50
C HIS A 325 -10.18 -8.30 -11.31
N ARG A 326 -9.10 -7.54 -11.19
CA ARG A 326 -9.16 -6.08 -11.17
C ARG A 326 -9.80 -5.50 -12.43
N SER A 327 -9.47 -6.05 -13.60
CA SER A 327 -10.04 -5.62 -14.89
C SER A 327 -11.55 -5.93 -14.97
N CYS A 328 -11.96 -7.13 -14.55
CA CYS A 328 -13.37 -7.51 -14.48
C CYS A 328 -14.17 -6.60 -13.54
N PHE A 329 -13.62 -6.27 -12.37
CA PHE A 329 -14.26 -5.34 -11.43
C PHE A 329 -14.55 -3.98 -12.08
N ILE A 330 -13.59 -3.38 -12.78
CA ILE A 330 -13.76 -2.07 -13.43
C ILE A 330 -14.75 -2.13 -14.59
N HIS A 331 -14.63 -3.14 -15.46
CA HIS A 331 -15.38 -3.16 -16.71
C HIS A 331 -16.77 -3.80 -16.59
N ARG A 332 -16.97 -4.62 -15.56
CA ARG A 332 -18.20 -5.43 -15.39
C ARG A 332 -18.80 -5.33 -14.00
N GLY A 333 -18.14 -4.68 -13.03
CA GLY A 333 -18.59 -4.64 -11.64
C GLY A 333 -18.49 -5.99 -10.92
N GLU A 334 -17.73 -6.95 -11.46
CA GLU A 334 -17.56 -8.28 -10.87
C GLU A 334 -16.64 -8.22 -9.66
N GLN A 335 -17.14 -8.63 -8.49
CA GLN A 335 -16.33 -8.75 -7.28
C GLN A 335 -15.21 -9.80 -7.47
N PRO A 336 -14.03 -9.60 -6.88
CA PRO A 336 -12.99 -10.61 -6.92
C PRO A 336 -13.48 -11.91 -6.24
N PRO A 337 -13.03 -13.09 -6.70
CA PRO A 337 -13.62 -14.38 -6.30
C PRO A 337 -13.25 -14.83 -4.87
N HIS A 338 -12.67 -13.98 -4.04
CA HIS A 338 -12.28 -14.30 -2.66
C HIS A 338 -13.50 -14.50 -1.77
N THR A 339 -13.53 -15.60 -1.04
CA THR A 339 -14.60 -15.94 -0.08
C THR A 339 -14.26 -15.52 1.34
N ASP A 340 -12.97 -15.56 1.67
CA ASP A 340 -12.36 -15.08 2.91
C ASP A 340 -11.08 -14.33 2.55
N PRO A 341 -11.11 -13.00 2.41
CA PRO A 341 -9.98 -12.23 1.91
C PRO A 341 -8.80 -12.14 2.88
N SER A 342 -8.97 -12.59 4.14
CA SER A 342 -7.91 -12.58 5.15
C SER A 342 -7.97 -13.84 5.99
N PRO A 343 -7.70 -15.00 5.37
CA PRO A 343 -7.76 -16.26 6.06
C PRO A 343 -6.70 -16.24 7.16
N SER A 344 -7.12 -16.41 8.40
CA SER A 344 -6.27 -16.27 9.58
C SER A 344 -5.03 -17.18 9.56
N PHE A 345 -5.09 -18.26 8.80
CA PHE A 345 -4.05 -19.27 8.72
C PHE A 345 -3.35 -19.37 7.38
N HIS A 346 -3.77 -18.64 6.35
CA HIS A 346 -3.10 -18.74 5.04
C HIS A 346 -2.19 -17.55 4.83
N ARG A 347 -0.88 -17.78 4.78
CA ARG A 347 0.08 -16.68 4.61
C ARG A 347 0.04 -16.02 3.23
N PHE A 348 -0.07 -16.81 2.16
CA PHE A 348 0.10 -16.29 0.79
C PHE A 348 -1.11 -16.49 -0.11
N PHE A 349 -1.72 -17.67 -0.07
CA PHE A 349 -2.71 -18.09 -1.05
C PHE A 349 -3.97 -18.63 -0.40
N GLN A 350 -5.08 -18.42 -1.09
CA GLN A 350 -6.40 -18.90 -0.72
C GLN A 350 -6.92 -19.86 -1.79
N ASP A 351 -7.41 -21.03 -1.36
CA ASP A 351 -8.13 -21.93 -2.25
C ASP A 351 -9.53 -21.38 -2.54
N TYR A 352 -9.88 -21.36 -3.82
CA TYR A 352 -11.20 -21.02 -4.33
C TYR A 352 -11.83 -22.26 -4.95
N ARG A 353 -13.08 -22.52 -4.58
CA ARG A 353 -13.89 -23.59 -5.16
C ARG A 353 -15.24 -23.01 -5.56
N SER A 354 -15.64 -23.23 -6.79
CA SER A 354 -16.96 -22.88 -7.31
C SER A 354 -17.58 -24.05 -8.04
N TYR A 355 -18.87 -24.25 -7.85
CA TYR A 355 -19.65 -25.27 -8.54
C TYR A 355 -20.88 -24.62 -9.14
N ASP A 356 -21.02 -24.69 -10.45
CA ASP A 356 -22.12 -24.08 -11.20
C ASP A 356 -23.28 -25.06 -11.48
N GLY A 357 -23.23 -26.28 -10.90
CA GLY A 357 -24.17 -27.36 -11.17
C GLY A 357 -23.67 -28.39 -12.18
N TYR A 358 -22.61 -28.09 -12.94
CA TYR A 358 -22.04 -28.98 -13.95
C TYR A 358 -20.53 -29.19 -13.74
N GLU A 359 -19.79 -28.13 -13.43
CA GLU A 359 -18.34 -28.15 -13.32
C GLU A 359 -17.86 -27.62 -11.97
N LEU A 360 -16.98 -28.37 -11.32
CA LEU A 360 -16.25 -27.90 -10.15
C LEU A 360 -14.98 -27.18 -10.62
N THR A 361 -14.94 -25.87 -10.43
CA THR A 361 -13.76 -25.05 -10.68
C THR A 361 -12.98 -24.88 -9.38
N GLU A 362 -11.74 -25.37 -9.35
CA GLU A 362 -10.79 -25.11 -8.27
C GLU A 362 -9.67 -24.17 -8.75
N LYS A 363 -9.40 -23.11 -7.99
CA LYS A 363 -8.32 -22.15 -8.28
C LYS A 363 -7.57 -21.77 -7.01
N LEU A 364 -6.33 -21.34 -7.20
CA LEU A 364 -5.53 -20.74 -6.14
C LEU A 364 -5.46 -19.24 -6.38
N LEU A 365 -5.86 -18.45 -5.39
CA LEU A 365 -5.89 -16.98 -5.47
C LEU A 365 -4.81 -16.39 -4.56
N PRO A 366 -4.19 -15.25 -4.92
CA PRO A 366 -3.36 -14.52 -3.97
C PRO A 366 -4.26 -13.90 -2.91
N ASN A 367 -3.95 -14.11 -1.62
CA ASN A 367 -4.68 -13.43 -0.56
C ASN A 367 -4.32 -11.93 -0.53
N TYR A 368 -5.05 -11.17 0.28
CA TYR A 368 -4.87 -9.72 0.35
C TYR A 368 -3.49 -9.32 0.92
N GLU A 369 -3.01 -10.07 1.91
CA GLU A 369 -1.73 -9.86 2.59
C GLU A 369 -0.55 -10.02 1.62
N LEU A 370 -0.60 -11.03 0.74
CA LEU A 370 0.34 -11.21 -0.36
C LEU A 370 0.31 -10.01 -1.28
N LEU A 371 -0.86 -9.58 -1.77
CA LEU A 371 -0.96 -8.46 -2.71
C LEU A 371 -0.40 -7.16 -2.14
N VAL A 372 -0.75 -6.83 -0.89
CA VAL A 372 -0.24 -5.63 -0.21
C VAL A 372 1.26 -5.73 0.04
N GLY A 373 1.75 -6.91 0.43
CA GLY A 373 3.18 -7.18 0.56
C GLY A 373 3.93 -7.00 -0.76
N LEU A 374 3.41 -7.56 -1.86
CA LEU A 374 3.96 -7.37 -3.20
C LEU A 374 3.98 -5.90 -3.58
N ALA A 375 2.91 -5.15 -3.29
CA ALA A 375 2.87 -3.71 -3.55
C ALA A 375 3.97 -2.97 -2.79
N LYS A 376 4.09 -3.16 -1.47
CA LYS A 376 5.14 -2.53 -0.66
C LYS A 376 6.53 -2.83 -1.21
N HIS A 377 6.85 -4.11 -1.40
CA HIS A 377 8.21 -4.52 -1.72
C HIS A 377 8.59 -4.22 -3.16
N SER A 378 7.70 -4.43 -4.13
CA SER A 378 7.99 -4.11 -5.53
C SER A 378 8.17 -2.61 -5.76
N ILE A 379 7.34 -1.77 -5.14
CA ILE A 379 7.44 -0.31 -5.24
C ILE A 379 8.70 0.20 -4.52
N THR A 380 8.98 -0.30 -3.32
CA THR A 380 10.17 0.10 -2.54
C THR A 380 11.46 -0.32 -3.23
N ASN A 381 11.54 -1.56 -3.73
CA ASN A 381 12.71 -2.05 -4.46
C ASN A 381 12.90 -1.29 -5.79
N TRP A 382 11.81 -0.94 -6.48
CA TRP A 382 11.90 -0.06 -7.65
C TRP A 382 12.45 1.32 -7.29
N LEU A 383 11.95 1.94 -6.21
CA LEU A 383 12.48 3.21 -5.71
C LEU A 383 13.99 3.13 -5.43
N HIS A 384 14.48 2.04 -4.84
CA HIS A 384 15.92 1.84 -4.60
C HIS A 384 16.77 1.78 -5.87
N THR A 385 16.19 1.54 -7.04
CA THR A 385 16.90 1.59 -8.34
C THR A 385 16.92 2.97 -8.99
N LYS A 386 16.31 3.98 -8.36
CA LYS A 386 16.29 5.37 -8.79
C LYS A 386 17.25 6.18 -7.97
#